data_AF-A0AAP0G5H5-F1
#
_entry.id   AF-A0AAP0G5H5-F1
#
_cell.length_a   1.000
_cell.length_b   1.000
_cell.length_c   1.000
_cell.angle_alpha   90.00
_cell.angle_beta   90.00
_cell.angle_gamma   90.00
#
_symmetry.space_group_name_H-M   'P 1'
#
loop_
_entity.id
_entity.type
_entity.pdbx_description
1 polymer ?
#
loop_
_entity_poly.entity_id
_entity_poly.type
_entity_poly.pdbx_seq_one_letter_code
_entity_poly.pdbx_strand_id
1 'polypeptide(L)'
;MHPNPAASAQGGADRLLRQVIAAMIQHRPFAHCLCPGPSFSGWTSDLVCTILASIPRFFFLSHRSVGRHPFSSRHRSPLRQRFLRHESRPVGPAAHRDHSIVLLGVSKALEFYSWVQLPTSSGFSHDESTCREMARVLAKSNILPPLWRFLRSNKQLVTIATVTSIIKVLGEHGLAKEALAAFYRMKQLHCKPDSQ
;
A
#
# COMPACT_ATOMS: atom_id res chain seq x y z
N MET A 1 -22.94 -10.01 -31.82
CA MET A 1 -21.85 -9.38 -31.04
C MET A 1 -22.18 -9.52 -29.57
N HIS A 2 -21.67 -10.55 -28.90
CA HIS A 2 -21.80 -10.65 -27.44
C HIS A 2 -20.75 -9.73 -26.79
N PRO A 3 -21.12 -8.86 -25.82
CA PRO A 3 -20.16 -8.05 -25.11
C PRO A 3 -19.25 -8.95 -24.27
N ASN A 4 -17.94 -8.70 -24.33
CA ASN A 4 -16.94 -9.45 -23.59
C ASN A 4 -17.15 -9.24 -22.07
N PRO A 5 -17.49 -10.28 -21.29
CA PRO A 5 -17.82 -10.15 -19.86
C PRO A 5 -16.64 -9.64 -19.01
N ALA A 6 -15.41 -9.76 -19.49
CA ALA A 6 -14.22 -9.21 -18.82
C ALA A 6 -14.20 -7.67 -18.79
N ALA A 7 -14.74 -7.00 -19.82
CA ALA A 7 -14.70 -5.55 -19.93
C ALA A 7 -15.70 -4.86 -18.99
N SER A 8 -16.87 -5.47 -18.76
CA SER A 8 -17.88 -4.96 -17.82
C SER A 8 -17.46 -5.13 -16.36
N ALA A 9 -16.78 -6.23 -16.02
CA ALA A 9 -16.24 -6.48 -14.69
C ALA A 9 -15.12 -5.48 -14.30
N GLN A 10 -14.23 -5.15 -15.24
CA GLN A 10 -13.17 -4.15 -15.03
C GLN A 10 -13.74 -2.74 -14.78
N GLY A 11 -14.77 -2.35 -15.52
CA GLY A 11 -15.45 -1.07 -15.30
C GLY A 11 -16.10 -0.94 -13.91
N GLY A 12 -16.59 -2.05 -13.35
CA GLY A 12 -17.13 -2.10 -11.99
C GLY A 12 -16.05 -1.90 -10.92
N ALA A 13 -14.91 -2.57 -11.05
CA ALA A 13 -13.78 -2.45 -10.13
C ALA A 13 -13.19 -1.02 -10.12
N ASP A 14 -13.05 -0.41 -11.29
CA ASP A 14 -12.56 0.97 -11.42
C ASP A 14 -13.52 1.99 -10.80
N ARG A 15 -14.83 1.76 -10.92
CA ARG A 15 -15.85 2.61 -10.27
C ARG A 15 -15.76 2.50 -8.75
N LEU A 16 -15.66 1.28 -8.21
CA LEU A 16 -15.51 1.05 -6.77
C LEU A 16 -14.23 1.69 -6.23
N LEU A 17 -13.10 1.51 -6.92
CA LEU A 17 -11.84 2.18 -6.60
C LEU A 17 -12.04 3.69 -6.45
N ARG A 18 -12.67 4.34 -7.45
CA ARG A 18 -12.92 5.79 -7.42
C ARG A 18 -13.82 6.20 -6.26
N GLN A 19 -14.86 5.43 -5.96
CA GLN A 19 -15.76 5.68 -4.83
C GLN A 19 -15.02 5.58 -3.48
N VAL A 20 -14.22 4.52 -3.29
CA VAL A 20 -13.44 4.33 -2.06
C VAL A 20 -12.44 5.47 -1.89
N ILE A 21 -11.67 5.81 -2.92
CA ILE A 21 -10.69 6.90 -2.86
C ILE A 21 -11.37 8.24 -2.63
N ALA A 22 -12.51 8.52 -3.28
CA ALA A 22 -13.28 9.73 -3.04
C ALA A 22 -13.77 9.80 -1.58
N ALA A 23 -14.28 8.70 -1.02
CA ALA A 23 -14.69 8.63 0.38
C ALA A 23 -13.51 8.91 1.34
N MET A 24 -12.32 8.38 1.04
CA MET A 24 -11.10 8.65 1.81
C MET A 24 -10.73 10.14 1.78
N ILE A 25 -10.71 10.75 0.60
CA ILE A 25 -10.36 12.17 0.41
C ILE A 25 -11.39 13.08 1.09
N GLN A 26 -12.68 12.72 1.02
CA GLN A 26 -13.77 13.49 1.63
C GLN A 26 -13.99 13.16 3.12
N HIS A 27 -13.14 12.31 3.72
CA HIS A 27 -13.27 11.86 5.12
C HIS A 27 -14.63 11.24 5.46
N ARG A 28 -15.33 10.66 4.48
CA ARG A 28 -16.64 10.04 4.71
C ARG A 28 -16.49 8.59 5.21
N PRO A 29 -17.45 8.10 6.01
CA PRO A 29 -17.49 6.69 6.39
C PRO A 29 -17.73 5.80 5.17
N PHE A 30 -17.00 4.67 5.08
CA PHE A 30 -17.08 3.74 3.95
C PHE A 30 -18.48 3.11 3.79
N ALA A 31 -19.17 2.85 4.90
CA ALA A 31 -20.49 2.20 4.91
C ALA A 31 -21.57 2.95 4.10
N HIS A 32 -21.48 4.29 4.03
CA HIS A 32 -22.51 5.12 3.41
C HIS A 32 -22.18 5.56 1.98
N CYS A 33 -20.94 5.35 1.52
CA CYS A 33 -20.46 5.89 0.23
C CYS A 33 -20.29 4.81 -0.85
N LEU A 34 -20.28 3.55 -0.44
CA LEU A 34 -20.09 2.43 -1.34
C LEU A 34 -21.47 1.91 -1.73
N CYS A 35 -21.89 2.24 -2.95
CA CYS A 35 -23.05 1.65 -3.59
C CYS A 35 -22.53 0.58 -4.56
N PRO A 36 -22.24 -0.65 -4.06
CA PRO A 36 -21.93 -1.75 -4.95
C PRO A 36 -23.08 -1.90 -5.94
N GLY A 37 -22.77 -1.90 -7.23
CA GLY A 37 -23.78 -2.15 -8.26
C GLY A 37 -24.42 -3.53 -8.07
N PRO A 38 -25.54 -3.82 -8.75
CA PRO A 38 -26.24 -5.10 -8.63
C PRO A 38 -25.38 -6.32 -9.00
N SER A 39 -24.23 -6.11 -9.65
CA SER A 39 -23.25 -7.13 -10.02
C SER A 39 -22.09 -7.30 -9.03
N PHE A 40 -22.12 -6.66 -7.85
CA PHE A 40 -21.04 -6.80 -6.88
C PHE A 40 -21.14 -8.14 -6.14
N SER A 41 -20.20 -9.02 -6.43
CA SER A 41 -20.11 -10.35 -5.84
C SER A 41 -19.38 -10.39 -4.49
N GLY A 42 -19.04 -9.23 -3.91
CA GLY A 42 -18.29 -9.12 -2.66
C GLY A 42 -16.83 -8.68 -2.84
N TRP A 43 -16.13 -8.49 -1.72
CA TRP A 43 -14.71 -8.14 -1.71
C TRP A 43 -13.85 -9.34 -2.07
N THR A 44 -12.97 -9.15 -3.05
CA THR A 44 -11.92 -10.11 -3.40
C THR A 44 -10.56 -9.60 -2.98
N SER A 45 -9.61 -10.52 -2.77
CA SER A 45 -8.24 -10.18 -2.41
C SER A 45 -7.59 -9.24 -3.44
N ASP A 46 -7.82 -9.49 -4.74
CA ASP A 46 -7.34 -8.64 -5.82
C ASP A 46 -7.90 -7.22 -5.77
N LEU A 47 -9.19 -7.06 -5.47
CA LEU A 47 -9.83 -5.75 -5.37
C LEU A 47 -9.29 -4.96 -4.19
N VAL A 48 -9.17 -5.60 -3.02
CA VAL A 48 -8.58 -5.00 -1.81
C VAL A 48 -7.13 -4.59 -2.07
N CYS A 49 -6.32 -5.47 -2.66
CA CYS A 49 -4.95 -5.16 -3.04
C CYS A 49 -4.87 -4.00 -4.04
N THR A 50 -5.76 -3.95 -5.04
CA THR A 50 -5.80 -2.87 -6.03
C THR A 50 -6.10 -1.52 -5.39
N ILE A 51 -7.06 -1.48 -4.47
CA ILE A 51 -7.40 -0.26 -3.71
C ILE A 51 -6.22 0.16 -2.84
N LEU A 52 -5.67 -0.75 -2.02
CA LEU A 52 -4.52 -0.46 -1.17
C LEU A 52 -3.32 0.07 -1.98
N ALA A 53 -2.99 -0.60 -3.10
CA ALA A 53 -1.89 -0.21 -3.98
C ALA A 53 -2.07 1.18 -4.60
N SER A 54 -3.32 1.66 -4.69
CA SER A 54 -3.65 2.98 -5.23
C SER A 54 -3.46 4.11 -4.20
N ILE A 55 -3.62 3.85 -2.90
CA ILE A 55 -3.54 4.86 -1.83
C ILE A 55 -2.24 5.69 -1.90
N PRO A 56 -1.04 5.09 -2.04
CA PRO A 56 0.20 5.87 -2.16
C PRO A 56 0.21 6.85 -3.34
N ARG A 57 -0.52 6.55 -4.42
CA ARG A 57 -0.59 7.41 -5.61
C ARG A 57 -1.43 8.66 -5.36
N PHE A 58 -2.43 8.56 -4.50
CA PHE A 58 -3.31 9.70 -4.18
C PHE A 58 -2.81 10.52 -2.98
N PHE A 59 -2.21 9.87 -1.98
CA PHE A 59 -1.85 10.53 -0.72
C PHE A 59 -0.35 10.76 -0.52
N PHE A 60 0.53 9.96 -1.14
CA PHE A 60 1.98 10.00 -0.85
C PHE A 60 2.81 10.62 -1.97
N LEU A 61 2.20 11.02 -3.10
CA LEU A 61 2.94 11.74 -4.13
C LEU A 61 3.12 13.20 -3.74
N SER A 62 4.32 13.74 -3.98
CA SER A 62 4.54 15.17 -3.87
C SER A 62 3.84 15.89 -5.03
N HIS A 63 3.16 16.99 -4.73
CA HIS A 63 2.50 17.85 -5.74
C HIS A 63 3.45 18.30 -6.86
N ARG A 64 4.76 18.36 -6.57
CA ARG A 64 5.81 18.75 -7.55
C ARG A 64 6.28 17.63 -8.49
N SER A 65 5.79 16.40 -8.31
CA SER A 65 6.17 15.23 -9.13
C SER A 65 5.19 14.90 -10.26
N VAL A 66 4.20 15.77 -10.48
CA VAL A 66 3.22 15.68 -11.59
C VAL A 66 3.86 16.21 -12.88
N GLY A 67 4.88 15.51 -13.34
CA GLY A 67 5.52 15.69 -14.64
C GLY A 67 5.72 14.31 -15.27
N ARG A 68 4.64 13.71 -15.80
CA ARG A 68 4.75 12.51 -16.63
C ARG A 68 5.24 12.93 -18.00
N HIS A 69 6.53 12.77 -18.27
CA HIS A 69 6.98 12.73 -19.67
C HIS A 69 6.58 11.35 -20.23
N PRO A 70 5.67 11.26 -21.23
CA PRO A 70 5.18 9.98 -21.76
C PRO A 70 6.25 9.21 -22.54
N PHE A 71 7.36 9.87 -22.86
CA PHE A 71 8.54 9.28 -23.51
C PHE A 71 9.77 9.61 -22.67
N SER A 72 10.20 8.69 -21.81
CA SER A 72 11.56 8.73 -21.29
C SER A 72 12.00 7.31 -21.03
N SER A 73 12.82 6.78 -21.93
CA SER A 73 13.66 5.61 -21.67
C SER A 73 14.65 5.98 -20.57
N ARG A 74 14.19 5.93 -19.32
CA ARG A 74 15.10 6.10 -18.19
C ARG A 74 15.96 4.85 -18.09
N HIS A 75 17.17 4.93 -18.65
CA HIS A 75 18.32 4.19 -18.15
C HIS A 75 18.28 4.32 -16.62
N ARG A 76 18.05 3.22 -15.91
CA ARG A 76 18.22 3.19 -14.46
C ARG A 76 19.69 3.52 -14.22
N SER A 77 19.98 4.74 -13.80
CA SER A 77 21.30 5.07 -13.29
C SER A 77 21.63 4.05 -12.19
N PRO A 78 22.83 3.45 -12.18
CA PRO A 78 23.22 2.44 -11.20
C PRO A 78 22.88 2.92 -9.80
N LEU A 79 22.57 1.98 -8.88
CA LEU A 79 22.45 2.25 -7.46
C LEU A 79 23.77 2.84 -6.93
N ARG A 80 23.97 4.15 -7.13
CA ARG A 80 25.10 4.89 -6.57
C ARG A 80 24.95 4.73 -5.06
N GLN A 81 25.84 3.97 -4.44
CA GLN A 81 25.92 3.86 -2.98
C GLN A 81 26.01 5.28 -2.42
N ARG A 82 24.92 5.75 -1.81
CA ARG A 82 24.84 7.08 -1.20
C ARG A 82 25.51 7.02 0.16
N PHE A 83 26.34 8.02 0.45
CA PHE A 83 26.97 8.17 1.76
C PHE A 83 25.95 8.68 2.78
N LEU A 84 25.16 7.74 3.32
CA LEU A 84 24.12 7.93 4.33
C LEU A 84 24.57 8.60 5.65
N ARG A 85 25.87 8.88 5.82
CA ARG A 85 26.41 9.42 7.09
C ARG A 85 26.18 10.92 7.27
N HIS A 86 25.78 11.66 6.23
CA HIS A 86 25.81 13.14 6.27
C HIS A 86 24.48 13.86 5.97
N GLU A 87 23.40 13.13 5.67
CA GLU A 87 22.12 13.75 5.26
C GLU A 87 21.07 13.63 6.38
N SER A 88 20.76 14.76 7.02
CA SER A 88 19.76 14.90 8.09
C SER A 88 18.33 15.12 7.57
N ARG A 89 18.17 15.36 6.27
CA ARG A 89 16.88 15.56 5.61
C ARG A 89 16.59 14.39 4.66
N PRO A 90 15.33 13.93 4.54
CA PRO A 90 14.96 13.02 3.45
C PRO A 90 15.33 13.71 2.13
N VAL A 91 16.07 13.04 1.24
CA VAL A 91 16.43 13.59 -0.09
C VAL A 91 15.72 12.77 -1.17
N GLY A 92 14.96 13.45 -2.03
CA GLY A 92 14.17 12.85 -3.12
C GLY A 92 12.68 13.20 -3.07
N PRO A 93 11.81 12.53 -3.84
CA PRO A 93 10.37 12.83 -3.88
C PRO A 93 9.68 12.76 -2.51
N ALA A 94 10.23 11.98 -1.57
CA ALA A 94 9.74 11.87 -0.20
C ALA A 94 10.01 13.11 0.67
N ALA A 95 11.00 13.93 0.33
CA ALA A 95 11.37 15.17 1.04
C ALA A 95 10.31 16.26 0.96
N HIS A 96 9.50 16.20 -0.11
CA HIS A 96 8.52 17.22 -0.48
C HIS A 96 7.08 16.71 -0.34
N ARG A 97 6.87 15.63 0.42
CA ARG A 97 5.53 15.14 0.75
C ARG A 97 4.94 16.00 1.85
N ASP A 98 3.66 16.31 1.74
CA ASP A 98 2.92 16.87 2.86
C ASP A 98 2.67 15.77 3.89
N HIS A 99 3.30 15.91 5.06
CA HIS A 99 3.19 14.92 6.13
C HIS A 99 1.74 14.74 6.62
N SER A 100 0.94 15.80 6.59
CA SER A 100 -0.46 15.76 7.01
C SER A 100 -1.31 14.87 6.08
N ILE A 101 -1.11 15.00 4.77
CA ILE A 101 -1.78 14.20 3.73
C ILE A 101 -1.32 12.75 3.79
N VAL A 102 -0.02 12.50 4.02
CA VAL A 102 0.51 11.15 4.19
C VAL A 102 -0.09 10.48 5.42
N LEU A 103 -0.17 11.18 6.55
CA LEU A 103 -0.77 10.66 7.78
C LEU A 103 -2.26 10.33 7.57
N LEU A 104 -2.98 11.20 6.87
CA LEU A 104 -4.37 10.95 6.48
C LEU A 104 -4.49 9.67 5.63
N GLY A 105 -3.66 9.52 4.60
CA GLY A 105 -3.65 8.33 3.76
C GLY A 105 -3.36 7.04 4.54
N VAL A 106 -2.43 7.09 5.51
CA VAL A 106 -2.14 5.96 6.41
C VAL A 106 -3.35 5.63 7.29
N SER A 107 -3.97 6.65 7.89
CA SER A 107 -5.16 6.48 8.73
C SER A 107 -6.31 5.88 7.93
N LYS A 108 -6.60 6.40 6.74
CA LYS A 108 -7.66 5.90 5.87
C LYS A 108 -7.38 4.51 5.29
N ALA A 109 -6.13 4.17 5.03
CA ALA A 109 -5.74 2.82 4.65
C ALA A 109 -6.04 1.80 5.77
N LEU A 110 -5.68 2.14 7.02
CA LEU A 110 -5.95 1.29 8.18
C LEU A 110 -7.45 1.15 8.45
N GLU A 111 -8.18 2.27 8.36
CA GLU A 111 -9.64 2.28 8.48
C GLU A 111 -10.28 1.38 7.42
N PHE A 112 -9.91 1.53 6.14
CA PHE A 112 -10.40 0.69 5.06
C PHE A 112 -10.07 -0.78 5.28
N TYR A 113 -8.82 -1.11 5.62
CA TYR A 113 -8.39 -2.48 5.88
C TYR A 113 -9.26 -3.12 6.97
N SER A 114 -9.44 -2.44 8.11
CA SER A 114 -10.30 -2.95 9.18
C SER A 114 -11.78 -2.99 8.82
N TRP A 115 -12.25 -2.01 8.03
CA TRP A 115 -13.65 -1.88 7.66
C TRP A 115 -14.08 -3.03 6.76
N VAL A 116 -13.27 -3.44 5.78
CA VAL A 116 -13.59 -4.53 4.85
C VAL A 116 -13.83 -5.87 5.57
N GLN A 117 -13.20 -6.08 6.73
CA GLN A 117 -13.39 -7.25 7.58
C GLN A 117 -14.72 -7.24 8.36
N LEU A 118 -15.39 -6.09 8.51
CA LEU A 118 -16.62 -6.01 9.29
C LEU A 118 -17.76 -6.82 8.65
N PRO A 119 -18.70 -7.36 9.44
CA PRO A 119 -19.87 -8.04 8.89
C PRO A 119 -20.69 -7.13 7.96
N THR A 120 -20.75 -5.84 8.27
CA THR A 120 -21.47 -4.82 7.48
C THR A 120 -20.91 -4.63 6.07
N SER A 121 -19.64 -4.95 5.82
CA SER A 121 -18.98 -4.76 4.52
C SER A 121 -18.87 -6.04 3.67
N SER A 122 -19.27 -7.20 4.22
CA SER A 122 -19.26 -8.58 3.68
C SER A 122 -18.44 -9.59 4.50
N GLY A 123 -17.81 -9.19 5.61
CA GLY A 123 -17.03 -10.10 6.46
C GLY A 123 -15.79 -10.69 5.80
N PHE A 124 -15.07 -9.89 4.99
CA PHE A 124 -13.89 -10.36 4.26
C PHE A 124 -12.78 -10.83 5.20
N SER A 125 -12.19 -11.99 4.91
CA SER A 125 -11.03 -12.50 5.66
C SER A 125 -9.73 -12.13 4.93
N HIS A 126 -8.85 -11.40 5.62
CA HIS A 126 -7.55 -11.04 5.06
C HIS A 126 -6.64 -12.25 4.90
N ASP A 127 -5.97 -12.28 3.76
CA ASP A 127 -4.97 -13.26 3.39
C ASP A 127 -3.55 -12.65 3.42
N GLU A 128 -2.57 -13.48 3.09
CA GLU A 128 -1.17 -13.08 3.00
C GLU A 128 -0.95 -11.94 2.00
N SER A 129 -1.69 -11.92 0.89
CA SER A 129 -1.49 -10.95 -0.19
C SER A 129 -2.01 -9.56 0.18
N THR A 130 -3.20 -9.46 0.78
CA THR A 130 -3.75 -8.18 1.30
C THR A 130 -2.93 -7.65 2.46
N CYS A 131 -2.48 -8.52 3.37
CA CYS A 131 -1.57 -8.15 4.46
C CYS A 131 -0.25 -7.57 3.91
N ARG A 132 0.35 -8.24 2.92
CA ARG A 132 1.56 -7.78 2.24
C ARG A 132 1.36 -6.42 1.57
N GLU A 133 0.28 -6.23 0.82
CA GLU A 133 0.03 -4.95 0.15
C GLU A 133 -0.19 -3.82 1.15
N MET A 134 -0.93 -4.08 2.24
CA MET A 134 -1.11 -3.11 3.32
C MET A 134 0.23 -2.73 3.97
N ALA A 135 1.10 -3.71 4.25
CA ALA A 135 2.44 -3.45 4.76
C ALA A 135 3.28 -2.61 3.78
N ARG A 136 3.14 -2.82 2.47
CA ARG A 136 3.79 -1.97 1.44
C ARG A 136 3.26 -0.54 1.48
N VAL A 137 1.95 -0.32 1.68
CA VAL A 137 1.38 1.02 1.86
C VAL A 137 2.02 1.71 3.06
N LEU A 138 2.06 1.03 4.21
CA LEU A 138 2.67 1.58 5.43
C LEU A 138 4.16 1.86 5.25
N ALA A 139 4.92 0.98 4.58
CA ALA A 139 6.33 1.20 4.29
C ALA A 139 6.55 2.41 3.35
N LYS A 140 5.72 2.58 2.32
CA LYS A 140 5.79 3.73 1.39
C LYS A 140 5.49 5.06 2.07
N SER A 141 4.73 5.07 3.17
CA SER A 141 4.44 6.30 3.93
C SER A 141 5.67 6.89 4.63
N ASN A 142 6.70 6.07 4.86
CA ASN A 142 7.85 6.41 5.72
C ASN A 142 7.45 6.76 7.19
N ILE A 143 6.26 6.33 7.63
CA ILE A 143 5.84 6.42 9.03
C ILE A 143 5.95 5.01 9.62
N LEU A 144 7.09 4.75 10.27
CA LEU A 144 7.49 3.40 10.67
C LEU A 144 6.69 2.81 11.86
N PRO A 145 6.30 3.57 12.91
CA PRO A 145 5.59 2.97 14.04
C PRO A 145 4.27 2.24 13.66
N PRO A 146 3.40 2.79 12.79
CA PRO A 146 2.24 2.09 12.26
C PRO A 146 2.59 0.78 11.53
N LEU A 147 3.64 0.78 10.68
CA LEU A 147 4.11 -0.42 9.98
C LEU A 147 4.47 -1.53 10.98
N TRP A 148 5.31 -1.24 11.96
CA TRP A 148 5.76 -2.25 12.92
C TRP A 148 4.64 -2.75 13.82
N ARG A 149 3.70 -1.88 14.19
CA ARG A 149 2.50 -2.28 14.93
C ARG A 149 1.65 -3.23 14.09
N PHE A 150 1.38 -2.89 12.83
CA PHE A 150 0.60 -3.69 11.91
C PHE A 150 1.18 -5.10 11.70
N LEU A 151 2.49 -5.20 11.46
CA LEU A 151 3.16 -6.50 11.29
C LEU A 151 3.07 -7.38 12.54
N ARG A 152 3.14 -6.79 13.73
CA ARG A 152 2.99 -7.53 14.99
C ARG A 152 1.56 -8.01 15.22
N SER A 153 0.56 -7.23 14.82
CA SER A 153 -0.84 -7.62 14.93
C SER A 153 -1.23 -8.70 13.91
N ASN A 154 -0.56 -8.75 12.75
CA ASN A 154 -0.87 -9.67 11.66
C ASN A 154 0.19 -10.78 11.47
N LYS A 155 0.92 -11.16 12.53
CA LYS A 155 2.05 -12.11 12.45
C LYS A 155 1.72 -13.41 11.69
N GLN A 156 0.49 -13.91 11.81
CA GLN A 156 0.06 -15.15 11.15
C GLN A 156 -0.01 -15.05 9.63
N LEU A 157 -0.20 -13.84 9.09
CA LEU A 157 -0.27 -13.57 7.66
C LEU A 157 1.07 -13.05 7.10
N VAL A 158 2.07 -12.79 7.96
CA VAL A 158 3.35 -12.20 7.57
C VAL A 158 4.34 -13.30 7.20
N THR A 159 4.68 -13.34 5.91
CA THR A 159 5.65 -14.27 5.32
C THR A 159 6.99 -13.60 5.02
N ILE A 160 7.96 -14.40 4.57
CA ILE A 160 9.23 -13.90 4.04
C ILE A 160 9.00 -13.00 2.83
N ALA A 161 8.08 -13.35 1.93
CA ALA A 161 7.73 -12.51 0.80
C ALA A 161 7.25 -11.11 1.26
N THR A 162 6.47 -11.07 2.35
CA THR A 162 6.03 -9.81 2.95
C THR A 162 7.20 -8.98 3.47
N VAL A 163 8.05 -9.56 4.32
CA VAL A 163 9.21 -8.85 4.90
C VAL A 163 10.20 -8.41 3.81
N THR A 164 10.47 -9.25 2.82
CA THR A 164 11.34 -8.94 1.68
C THR A 164 10.79 -7.78 0.86
N SER A 165 9.47 -7.75 0.62
CA SER A 165 8.84 -6.65 -0.09
C SER A 165 8.98 -5.31 0.66
N ILE A 166 8.93 -5.35 2.00
CA ILE A 166 9.12 -4.18 2.86
C ILE A 166 10.58 -3.72 2.83
N ILE A 167 11.55 -4.64 2.95
CA ILE A 167 12.99 -4.34 2.82
C ILE A 167 13.27 -3.62 1.51
N LYS A 168 12.71 -4.12 0.39
CA LYS A 168 12.82 -3.49 -0.92
C LYS A 168 12.28 -2.06 -0.92
N VAL A 169 11.06 -1.85 -0.40
CA VAL A 169 10.45 -0.51 -0.34
C VAL A 169 11.27 0.44 0.54
N LEU A 170 11.76 -0.01 1.70
CA LEU A 170 12.59 0.80 2.59
C LEU A 170 13.92 1.18 1.90
N GLY A 171 14.55 0.24 1.18
CA GLY A 171 15.75 0.48 0.39
C GLY A 171 15.53 1.49 -0.74
N GLU A 172 14.40 1.41 -1.45
CA GLU A 172 14.01 2.39 -2.48
C GLU A 172 13.82 3.82 -1.91
N HIS A 173 13.46 3.92 -0.62
CA HIS A 173 13.34 5.20 0.10
C HIS A 173 14.64 5.65 0.78
N GLY A 174 15.73 4.88 0.67
CA GLY A 174 17.03 5.19 1.29
C GLY A 174 17.12 4.89 2.79
N LEU A 175 16.15 4.16 3.36
CA LEU A 175 16.07 3.82 4.78
C LEU A 175 16.84 2.53 5.09
N ALA A 176 18.15 2.57 4.87
CA ALA A 176 18.98 1.36 4.93
C ALA A 176 19.06 0.76 6.34
N LYS A 177 19.06 1.59 7.40
CA LYS A 177 19.07 1.12 8.79
C LYS A 177 17.78 0.38 9.13
N GLU A 178 16.66 0.88 8.63
CA GLU A 178 15.33 0.33 8.80
C GLU A 178 15.14 -0.95 8.00
N ALA A 179 15.67 -0.99 6.77
CA ALA A 179 15.71 -2.18 5.93
C ALA A 179 16.52 -3.30 6.58
N LEU A 180 17.69 -2.97 7.15
CA LEU A 180 18.50 -3.90 7.92
C LEU A 180 17.77 -4.37 9.19
N ALA A 181 17.09 -3.46 9.90
CA ALA A 181 16.26 -3.81 11.05
C ALA A 181 15.10 -4.74 10.67
N ALA A 182 14.46 -4.54 9.51
CA ALA A 182 13.42 -5.42 8.96
C ALA A 182 13.98 -6.83 8.72
N PHE A 183 15.17 -6.93 8.12
CA PHE A 183 15.86 -8.20 7.88
C PHE A 183 16.11 -8.97 9.18
N TYR A 184 16.64 -8.33 10.22
CA TYR A 184 16.83 -8.99 11.51
C TYR A 184 15.51 -9.36 12.19
N ARG A 185 14.46 -8.54 12.02
CA ARG A 185 13.12 -8.82 12.55
C ARG A 185 12.41 -9.96 11.83
N MET A 186 12.84 -10.36 10.63
CA MET A 186 12.31 -11.55 9.93
C MET A 186 12.37 -12.80 10.83
N LYS A 187 13.46 -12.96 11.58
CA LYS A 187 13.62 -14.05 12.56
C LYS A 187 12.62 -13.93 13.74
N GLN A 188 12.34 -12.72 14.19
CA GLN A 188 11.43 -12.43 15.31
C GLN A 188 9.95 -12.51 14.93
N LEU A 189 9.65 -12.38 13.63
CA LEU A 189 8.32 -12.53 13.07
C LEU A 189 7.97 -14.01 12.79
N HIS A 190 8.86 -14.95 13.17
CA HIS A 190 8.69 -16.40 12.97
C HIS A 190 8.38 -16.80 11.52
N CYS A 191 8.82 -15.99 10.55
CA CYS A 191 8.72 -16.36 9.15
C CYS A 191 9.61 -17.59 8.93
N LYS A 192 9.02 -18.77 8.73
CA LYS A 192 9.78 -19.96 8.36
C LYS A 192 10.42 -19.70 6.98
N PRO A 193 11.74 -19.93 6.79
CA PRO A 193 12.33 -20.02 5.47
C PRO A 193 11.50 -20.97 4.63
N ASP A 194 11.07 -20.54 3.45
CA ASP A 194 10.50 -21.45 2.46
C ASP A 194 11.57 -22.52 2.23
N SER A 195 11.31 -23.73 2.73
CA SER A 195 12.10 -24.90 2.40
C SER A 195 11.79 -25.22 0.94
N GLN A 196 12.68 -24.78 0.04
CA GLN A 196 12.74 -25.30 -1.32
C GLN A 196 13.10 -26.78 -1.31
#